data_AF-A0A6L7TWQ5-F1
#
_entry.id   AF-A0A6L7TWQ5-F1
#
_cell.length_a   1.000
_cell.length_b   1.000
_cell.length_c   1.000
_cell.angle_alpha   90.00
_cell.angle_beta   90.00
_cell.angle_gamma   90.00
#
_symmetry.space_group_name_H-M   'P 1'
#
loop_
_entity.id
_entity.type
_entity.pdbx_description
1 polymer ?
#
loop_
_entity_poly.entity_id
_entity_poly.type
_entity_poly.pdbx_seq_one_letter_code
_entity_poly.pdbx_strand_id
1 'polypeptide(L)'
;MSKFRLFFIEPLKADVFSAGFLFFLLTLLSAVPHSTAVTIRFLYTDAAGVGFNDPTELTQEDKDLLARSGNSASTLGEARRNALEHAASLLEDKLPGANVIRVETFFKSFKDETVVATTRMRRILSYGPRELHHIGYPPALVEKIAQRELLDESIPHFIMEFSRSSDFYYGFTDEAPSFSVDFVTLAIHEIIHGLGFHSSLQEDGSFPQVTLDVEDGTRIDIEQWQRIYDVQMYSEADSEFVVNLEPPGRRRAATSETGLLWDGTVRPSPRRESSCSYGQRMAELKSAGIDSDGRPQLHAPSSFDRGSSITHVHTDTDDIMEYLYPFPRDMDLSFGMLRDMGWEISDDGFPPSCVPTGVTVTPTSGLVTTEDGGTATFSVKLESEPISSVLIPVRSSDPDEGVADTRALEFTPANWTMAQTVTVSGVNDDGEEDGPKRYVILLERAESRDRFYRGFNPADVLVTNRDNDPEPDTTLPDSMPPPERETGQGGSGCAIAAEEQVRYTSRSGMLARFLPAALLVFAILCRSLRREKPRLTRADFLSD
;
A
#
# COMPACT_ATOMS: atom_id res chain seq x y z
N MET A 1 -28.28 2.51 -71.53
CA MET A 1 -29.13 3.42 -70.75
C MET A 1 -30.51 2.79 -70.57
N SER A 2 -30.76 2.14 -69.43
CA SER A 2 -32.09 1.65 -69.06
C SER A 2 -32.21 1.60 -67.53
N LYS A 3 -33.08 2.47 -67.02
CA LYS A 3 -34.00 2.38 -65.86
C LYS A 3 -33.63 1.43 -64.71
N PHE A 4 -33.63 1.94 -63.47
CA PHE A 4 -34.38 1.31 -62.37
C PHE A 4 -34.83 2.36 -61.34
N ARG A 5 -36.09 2.21 -60.89
CA ARG A 5 -36.84 3.06 -59.95
C ARG A 5 -36.59 2.67 -58.50
N LEU A 6 -36.71 3.66 -57.61
CA LEU A 6 -36.86 3.58 -56.15
C LEU A 6 -37.91 2.55 -55.70
N PHE A 7 -37.60 1.85 -54.60
CA PHE A 7 -38.60 1.34 -53.66
C PHE A 7 -38.17 1.66 -52.22
N PHE A 8 -39.11 2.25 -51.48
CA PHE A 8 -39.11 2.45 -50.03
C PHE A 8 -39.18 1.11 -49.28
N ILE A 9 -38.53 1.02 -48.12
CA ILE A 9 -38.80 -0.02 -47.11
C ILE A 9 -38.98 0.66 -45.75
N GLU A 10 -40.13 0.40 -45.11
CA GLU A 10 -40.52 0.75 -43.75
C GLU A 10 -39.81 -0.13 -42.69
N PRO A 11 -39.78 0.28 -41.39
CA PRO A 11 -39.01 -0.40 -40.36
C PRO A 11 -39.79 -1.54 -39.69
N LEU A 12 -39.12 -2.65 -39.35
CA LEU A 12 -39.69 -3.74 -38.55
C LEU A 12 -39.07 -3.80 -37.14
N LYS A 13 -39.95 -3.99 -36.16
CA LYS A 13 -39.69 -4.12 -34.72
C LYS A 13 -39.22 -5.53 -34.31
N ALA A 14 -38.62 -5.58 -33.13
CA ALA A 14 -38.03 -6.70 -32.39
C ALA A 14 -38.97 -7.91 -32.08
N ASP A 15 -38.40 -9.13 -32.00
CA ASP A 15 -38.24 -9.92 -30.75
C ASP A 15 -37.93 -11.44 -30.96
N VAL A 16 -36.80 -11.88 -30.36
CA VAL A 16 -36.42 -13.13 -29.64
C VAL A 16 -36.58 -14.58 -30.21
N PHE A 17 -35.51 -15.38 -29.97
CA PHE A 17 -35.36 -16.85 -29.72
C PHE A 17 -34.89 -17.82 -30.84
N SER A 18 -33.62 -18.29 -30.76
CA SER A 18 -33.22 -19.66 -30.31
C SER A 18 -31.90 -20.14 -30.92
N ALA A 19 -31.05 -20.72 -30.07
CA ALA A 19 -29.74 -21.31 -30.37
C ALA A 19 -29.81 -22.68 -31.08
N GLY A 20 -28.75 -23.07 -31.80
CA GLY A 20 -28.54 -24.48 -32.19
C GLY A 20 -27.61 -24.81 -33.38
N PHE A 21 -26.30 -24.66 -33.19
CA PHE A 21 -25.22 -25.63 -33.55
C PHE A 21 -24.75 -25.92 -35.01
N LEU A 22 -23.40 -26.05 -35.12
CA LEU A 22 -22.52 -26.70 -36.13
C LEU A 22 -22.12 -25.84 -37.37
N PHE A 23 -20.85 -25.52 -37.68
CA PHE A 23 -19.67 -26.40 -37.79
C PHE A 23 -18.33 -25.63 -37.60
N PHE A 24 -17.38 -26.32 -36.97
CA PHE A 24 -15.98 -25.98 -36.64
C PHE A 24 -15.04 -26.19 -37.85
N LEU A 25 -14.08 -25.28 -38.14
CA LEU A 25 -12.60 -25.52 -38.27
C LEU A 25 -11.82 -24.37 -38.97
N LEU A 26 -10.67 -24.00 -38.38
CA LEU A 26 -9.51 -23.20 -38.86
C LEU A 26 -9.74 -21.70 -39.14
N THR A 27 -9.14 -20.78 -38.39
CA THR A 27 -7.69 -20.67 -38.10
C THR A 27 -7.47 -19.94 -36.78
N LEU A 28 -6.47 -20.37 -36.03
CA LEU A 28 -5.86 -19.60 -34.94
C LEU A 28 -5.37 -18.26 -35.50
N LEU A 29 -6.16 -17.20 -35.31
CA LEU A 29 -5.63 -15.84 -35.26
C LEU A 29 -5.27 -15.55 -33.80
N SER A 30 -3.97 -15.66 -33.55
CA SER A 30 -3.23 -14.88 -32.56
C SER A 30 -3.76 -14.93 -31.13
N ALA A 31 -3.00 -15.61 -30.27
CA ALA A 31 -2.85 -15.14 -28.92
C ALA A 31 -2.57 -13.62 -28.98
N VAL A 32 -3.36 -12.81 -28.28
CA VAL A 32 -2.97 -11.44 -27.93
C VAL A 32 -2.46 -11.49 -26.50
N PRO A 33 -1.17 -11.78 -26.25
CA PRO A 33 -0.54 -11.33 -25.04
C PRO A 33 0.15 -9.99 -25.30
N HIS A 34 0.50 -9.33 -24.21
CA HIS A 34 1.06 -7.99 -24.06
C HIS A 34 0.01 -6.88 -24.07
N SER A 35 -0.63 -6.71 -22.91
CA SER A 35 -0.79 -5.35 -22.39
C SER A 35 0.59 -4.70 -22.49
N THR A 36 0.78 -3.75 -23.40
CA THR A 36 2.03 -3.01 -23.46
C THR A 36 2.14 -2.17 -22.19
N ALA A 37 3.36 -1.96 -21.71
CA ALA A 37 3.66 -0.98 -20.68
C ALA A 37 4.02 0.36 -21.33
N VAL A 38 3.76 1.46 -20.63
CA VAL A 38 4.31 2.77 -20.98
C VAL A 38 5.83 2.68 -21.06
N THR A 39 6.45 3.46 -21.95
CA THR A 39 7.91 3.60 -22.00
C THR A 39 8.31 5.01 -21.57
N ILE A 40 9.15 5.12 -20.54
CA ILE A 40 9.81 6.34 -20.12
C ILE A 40 11.13 6.45 -20.88
N ARG A 41 11.26 7.50 -21.69
CA ARG A 41 12.43 7.75 -22.52
C ARG A 41 13.20 8.95 -22.02
N PHE A 42 14.42 8.74 -21.57
CA PHE A 42 15.30 9.81 -21.14
C PHE A 42 16.03 10.47 -22.31
N LEU A 43 16.06 11.81 -22.28
CA LEU A 43 16.85 12.68 -23.14
C LEU A 43 17.99 13.25 -22.28
N TYR A 44 19.16 12.63 -22.38
CA TYR A 44 20.36 13.03 -21.65
C TYR A 44 20.99 14.28 -22.26
N THR A 45 20.82 15.44 -21.63
CA THR A 45 21.25 16.74 -22.18
C THR A 45 22.53 17.31 -21.56
N ASP A 46 23.21 16.54 -20.71
CA ASP A 46 24.53 16.89 -20.18
C ASP A 46 25.57 17.13 -21.30
N ALA A 47 26.49 18.07 -21.09
CA ALA A 47 27.67 18.19 -21.93
C ALA A 47 28.57 16.96 -21.82
N ALA A 48 29.41 16.71 -22.83
CA ALA A 48 30.41 15.64 -22.76
C ALA A 48 31.32 15.82 -21.53
N GLY A 49 31.54 14.75 -20.77
CA GLY A 49 32.32 14.79 -19.53
C GLY A 49 31.54 15.23 -18.28
N VAL A 50 30.22 15.36 -18.36
CA VAL A 50 29.37 15.81 -17.25
C VAL A 50 28.22 14.83 -17.05
N GLY A 51 27.82 14.62 -15.78
CA GLY A 51 26.55 13.97 -15.44
C GLY A 51 26.40 12.59 -16.08
N PHE A 52 25.32 12.41 -16.84
CA PHE A 52 25.06 11.17 -17.58
C PHE A 52 26.07 10.91 -18.69
N ASN A 53 26.82 11.91 -19.16
CA ASN A 53 27.81 11.81 -20.24
C ASN A 53 29.27 11.81 -19.74
N ASP A 54 29.48 11.46 -18.47
CA ASP A 54 30.80 11.40 -17.82
C ASP A 54 31.54 10.07 -18.13
N PRO A 55 32.68 10.10 -18.84
CA PRO A 55 33.42 8.90 -19.22
C PRO A 55 34.42 8.43 -18.16
N THR A 56 34.46 9.07 -16.98
CA THR A 56 35.38 8.68 -15.89
C THR A 56 35.22 7.20 -15.55
N GLU A 57 36.31 6.44 -15.66
CA GLU A 57 36.31 5.02 -15.28
C GLU A 57 36.11 4.88 -13.77
N LEU A 58 35.23 3.95 -13.38
CA LEU A 58 35.05 3.59 -11.98
C LEU A 58 36.23 2.80 -11.45
N THR A 59 36.55 3.00 -10.17
CA THR A 59 37.56 2.17 -9.49
C THR A 59 37.08 0.71 -9.42
N GLN A 60 37.99 -0.23 -9.19
CA GLN A 60 37.60 -1.63 -9.04
C GLN A 60 36.68 -1.83 -7.81
N GLU A 61 36.92 -1.07 -6.74
CA GLU A 61 36.09 -1.12 -5.54
C GLU A 61 34.65 -0.66 -5.82
N ASP A 62 34.48 0.44 -6.55
CA ASP A 62 33.15 0.93 -6.94
C ASP A 62 32.43 -0.05 -7.87
N LYS A 63 33.15 -0.67 -8.81
CA LYS A 63 32.61 -1.71 -9.70
C LYS A 63 32.12 -2.91 -8.91
N ASP A 64 32.92 -3.39 -7.96
CA ASP A 64 32.56 -4.54 -7.12
C ASP A 64 31.37 -4.19 -6.21
N LEU A 65 31.30 -2.95 -5.70
CA LEU A 65 30.18 -2.47 -4.90
C LEU A 65 28.88 -2.42 -5.72
N LEU A 66 28.91 -1.81 -6.90
CA LEU A 66 27.74 -1.70 -7.77
C LEU A 66 27.29 -3.06 -8.30
N ALA A 67 28.22 -3.94 -8.67
CA ALA A 67 27.90 -5.27 -9.20
C ALA A 67 27.11 -6.13 -8.19
N ARG A 68 27.43 -6.03 -6.88
CA ARG A 68 26.66 -6.72 -5.83
C ARG A 68 25.19 -6.28 -5.78
N SER A 69 24.95 -5.02 -6.11
CA SER A 69 23.62 -4.40 -6.15
C SER A 69 22.95 -4.46 -7.53
N GLY A 70 23.54 -5.16 -8.51
CA GLY A 70 22.98 -5.35 -9.85
C GLY A 70 23.42 -4.37 -10.94
N ASN A 71 24.21 -3.33 -10.62
CA ASN A 71 24.67 -2.34 -11.62
C ASN A 71 26.10 -2.67 -12.11
N SER A 72 26.24 -3.13 -13.35
CA SER A 72 27.52 -3.57 -13.92
C SER A 72 28.26 -2.48 -14.72
N ALA A 73 28.10 -1.21 -14.37
CA ALA A 73 28.68 -0.09 -15.10
C ALA A 73 30.22 -0.05 -15.02
N SER A 74 30.84 0.45 -16.09
CA SER A 74 32.29 0.66 -16.19
C SER A 74 32.74 2.10 -15.95
N THR A 75 31.85 3.06 -16.22
CA THR A 75 32.07 4.51 -16.07
C THR A 75 31.02 5.15 -15.18
N LEU A 76 31.33 6.33 -14.63
CA LEU A 76 30.40 7.06 -13.77
C LEU A 76 29.11 7.48 -14.51
N GLY A 77 29.22 7.96 -15.74
CA GLY A 77 28.05 8.29 -16.57
C GLY A 77 27.20 7.07 -16.88
N GLU A 78 27.81 5.92 -17.12
CA GLU A 78 27.09 4.66 -17.31
C GLU A 78 26.36 4.20 -16.04
N ALA A 79 26.99 4.30 -14.87
CA ALA A 79 26.36 3.96 -13.60
C ALA A 79 25.09 4.78 -13.34
N ARG A 80 25.15 6.10 -13.62
CA ARG A 80 24.02 7.03 -13.53
C ARG A 80 22.88 6.65 -14.48
N ARG A 81 23.20 6.39 -15.76
CA ARG A 81 22.19 5.98 -16.75
C ARG A 81 21.54 4.67 -16.36
N ASN A 82 22.34 3.65 -16.01
CA ASN A 82 21.83 2.34 -15.59
C ASN A 82 20.87 2.46 -14.39
N ALA A 83 21.20 3.28 -13.39
CA ALA A 83 20.35 3.50 -12.23
C ALA A 83 19.05 4.25 -12.58
N LEU A 84 19.12 5.25 -13.48
CA LEU A 84 17.92 5.97 -13.93
C LEU A 84 16.99 5.10 -14.76
N GLU A 85 17.54 4.30 -15.68
CA GLU A 85 16.77 3.34 -16.48
C GLU A 85 16.15 2.26 -15.59
N HIS A 86 16.87 1.79 -14.56
CA HIS A 86 16.31 0.87 -13.58
C HIS A 86 15.13 1.50 -12.81
N ALA A 87 15.26 2.75 -12.35
CA ALA A 87 14.18 3.49 -11.70
C ALA A 87 12.93 3.58 -12.60
N ALA A 88 13.11 3.89 -13.89
CA ALA A 88 12.02 3.90 -14.86
C ALA A 88 11.34 2.54 -14.99
N SER A 89 12.11 1.45 -15.13
CA SER A 89 11.55 0.11 -15.32
C SER A 89 10.58 -0.31 -14.21
N LEU A 90 10.87 0.08 -12.96
CA LEU A 90 10.01 -0.19 -11.80
C LEU A 90 8.64 0.51 -11.89
N LEU A 91 8.57 1.64 -12.60
CA LEU A 91 7.33 2.39 -12.83
C LEU A 91 6.60 1.91 -14.09
N GLU A 92 7.34 1.64 -15.17
CA GLU A 92 6.79 1.14 -16.44
C GLU A 92 5.98 -0.13 -16.24
N ASP A 93 6.50 -1.09 -15.45
CA ASP A 93 5.83 -2.35 -15.10
C ASP A 93 4.45 -2.15 -14.46
N LYS A 94 4.20 -0.98 -13.86
CA LYS A 94 2.96 -0.62 -13.18
C LYS A 94 2.04 0.26 -14.01
N LEU A 95 2.50 0.78 -15.15
CA LEU A 95 1.78 1.73 -15.97
C LEU A 95 1.39 1.10 -17.32
N PRO A 96 0.19 0.49 -17.43
CA PRO A 96 -0.28 -0.05 -18.71
C PRO A 96 -0.43 1.06 -19.75
N GLY A 97 -0.14 0.74 -21.01
CA GLY A 97 -0.27 1.65 -22.16
C GLY A 97 0.80 1.45 -23.22
N ALA A 98 0.77 2.22 -24.30
CA ALA A 98 1.79 2.17 -25.37
C ALA A 98 2.50 3.52 -25.59
N ASN A 99 2.23 4.50 -24.72
CA ASN A 99 2.68 5.88 -24.90
C ASN A 99 4.14 6.03 -24.47
N VAL A 100 4.85 7.00 -25.06
CA VAL A 100 6.25 7.29 -24.72
C VAL A 100 6.35 8.54 -23.86
N ILE A 101 6.66 8.40 -22.58
CA ILE A 101 6.92 9.52 -21.68
C ILE A 101 8.36 9.99 -21.85
N ARG A 102 8.55 11.03 -22.65
CA ARG A 102 9.84 11.71 -22.85
C ARG A 102 10.21 12.59 -21.64
N VAL A 103 11.41 12.38 -21.10
CA VAL A 103 11.94 13.10 -19.94
C VAL A 103 13.30 13.68 -20.27
N GLU A 104 13.43 15.01 -20.22
CA GLU A 104 14.74 15.65 -20.30
C GLU A 104 15.44 15.54 -18.95
N THR A 105 16.70 15.12 -18.94
CA THR A 105 17.43 14.88 -17.70
C THR A 105 18.90 15.28 -17.82
N PHE A 106 19.41 15.96 -16.79
CA PHE A 106 20.80 16.38 -16.72
C PHE A 106 21.24 16.72 -15.29
N PHE A 107 22.55 16.84 -15.09
CA PHE A 107 23.15 17.24 -13.83
C PHE A 107 23.51 18.73 -13.81
N LYS A 108 23.22 19.38 -12.69
CA LYS A 108 23.41 20.82 -12.49
C LYS A 108 23.97 21.14 -11.10
N SER A 109 24.72 22.22 -11.01
CA SER A 109 25.09 22.82 -9.72
C SER A 109 23.95 23.76 -9.29
N PHE A 110 23.26 23.40 -8.21
CA PHE A 110 22.26 24.27 -7.60
C PHE A 110 22.93 25.39 -6.79
N LYS A 111 22.22 26.51 -6.63
CA LYS A 111 22.70 27.60 -5.76
C LYS A 111 22.61 27.23 -4.28
N ASP A 112 21.58 26.47 -3.95
CA ASP A 112 21.38 25.88 -2.64
C ASP A 112 21.88 24.44 -2.72
N GLU A 113 22.94 24.13 -1.98
CA GLU A 113 23.59 22.82 -1.99
C GLU A 113 22.75 21.73 -1.30
N THR A 114 21.66 22.11 -0.62
CA THR A 114 20.72 21.16 0.00
C THR A 114 19.75 20.54 -1.02
N VAL A 115 19.59 21.16 -2.18
CA VAL A 115 18.73 20.64 -3.25
C VAL A 115 19.43 19.49 -3.95
N VAL A 116 18.88 18.28 -3.79
CA VAL A 116 19.41 17.05 -4.38
C VAL A 116 18.89 16.79 -5.79
N ALA A 117 17.63 17.13 -6.05
CA ALA A 117 17.01 17.10 -7.37
C ALA A 117 15.80 18.06 -7.44
N THR A 118 15.34 18.30 -8.67
CA THR A 118 14.06 18.99 -8.91
C THR A 118 13.39 18.43 -10.16
N THR A 119 12.06 18.33 -10.14
CA THR A 119 11.25 18.05 -11.33
C THR A 119 10.34 19.21 -11.67
N ARG A 120 10.25 19.52 -12.96
CA ARG A 120 9.28 20.49 -13.48
C ARG A 120 8.65 20.03 -14.78
N MET A 121 7.35 20.30 -14.91
CA MET A 121 6.65 20.05 -16.17
C MET A 121 7.09 21.05 -17.24
N ARG A 122 7.36 20.57 -18.45
CA ARG A 122 7.76 21.45 -19.57
C ARG A 122 6.58 22.22 -20.13
N ARG A 123 5.44 21.53 -20.20
CA ARG A 123 4.14 22.00 -20.62
C ARG A 123 3.12 21.46 -19.64
N ILE A 124 1.98 22.12 -19.57
CA ILE A 124 0.83 21.63 -18.84
C ILE A 124 -0.35 21.79 -19.79
N LEU A 125 -1.13 20.73 -19.94
CA LEU A 125 -2.24 20.69 -20.88
C LEU A 125 -3.55 20.77 -20.10
N SER A 126 -4.58 21.25 -20.76
CA SER A 126 -5.95 21.04 -20.30
C SER A 126 -6.67 20.12 -21.27
N TYR A 127 -7.60 19.32 -20.76
CA TYR A 127 -8.27 18.28 -21.52
C TYR A 127 -9.71 18.10 -21.02
N GLY A 128 -10.61 17.73 -21.92
CA GLY A 128 -12.03 17.53 -21.62
C GLY A 128 -12.92 18.72 -21.99
N PRO A 129 -14.16 18.77 -21.46
CA PRO A 129 -15.11 19.83 -21.79
C PRO A 129 -14.65 21.19 -21.25
N ARG A 130 -15.22 22.28 -21.80
CA ARG A 130 -14.79 23.66 -21.54
C ARG A 130 -14.78 24.02 -20.05
N GLU A 131 -15.68 23.41 -19.31
CA GLU A 131 -15.82 23.49 -17.86
C GLU A 131 -14.52 23.09 -17.15
N LEU A 132 -13.78 22.10 -17.65
CA LEU A 132 -12.53 21.62 -17.07
C LEU A 132 -11.29 22.37 -17.55
N HIS A 133 -11.43 23.38 -18.43
CA HIS A 133 -10.26 24.09 -18.99
C HIS A 133 -9.39 24.80 -17.94
N HIS A 134 -9.93 25.03 -16.74
CA HIS A 134 -9.20 25.62 -15.61
C HIS A 134 -8.34 24.61 -14.83
N ILE A 135 -8.42 23.32 -15.18
CA ILE A 135 -7.62 22.23 -14.62
C ILE A 135 -6.48 21.89 -15.58
N GLY A 136 -5.27 21.88 -15.02
CA GLY A 136 -4.03 21.47 -15.65
C GLY A 136 -3.67 20.03 -15.35
N TYR A 137 -3.28 19.32 -16.40
CA TYR A 137 -2.86 17.93 -16.38
C TYR A 137 -1.42 17.79 -16.87
N PRO A 138 -0.66 16.83 -16.31
CA PRO A 138 0.60 16.38 -16.89
C PRO A 138 0.39 16.00 -18.35
N PRO A 139 1.22 16.46 -19.30
CA PRO A 139 0.98 16.17 -20.72
C PRO A 139 0.95 14.66 -21.02
N ALA A 140 1.80 13.87 -20.36
CA ALA A 140 1.83 12.42 -20.50
C ALA A 140 0.50 11.74 -20.07
N LEU A 141 -0.15 12.28 -19.04
CA LEU A 141 -1.47 11.79 -18.61
C LEU A 141 -2.53 12.12 -19.68
N VAL A 142 -2.49 13.34 -20.24
CA VAL A 142 -3.45 13.72 -21.28
C VAL A 142 -3.31 12.86 -22.53
N GLU A 143 -2.08 12.60 -22.97
CA GLU A 143 -1.82 11.70 -24.11
C GLU A 143 -2.30 10.28 -23.83
N LYS A 144 -2.14 9.81 -22.58
CA LYS A 144 -2.70 8.53 -22.15
C LYS A 144 -4.22 8.51 -22.23
N ILE A 145 -4.91 9.52 -21.69
CA ILE A 145 -6.38 9.59 -21.75
C ILE A 145 -6.86 9.73 -23.20
N ALA A 146 -6.17 10.55 -24.01
CA ALA A 146 -6.51 10.79 -25.40
C ALA A 146 -6.12 9.63 -26.35
N GLN A 147 -5.32 8.66 -25.86
CA GLN A 147 -4.77 7.53 -26.63
C GLN A 147 -4.06 7.97 -27.92
N ARG A 148 -3.34 9.11 -27.85
CA ARG A 148 -2.52 9.65 -28.94
C ARG A 148 -1.51 10.66 -28.42
N GLU A 149 -0.41 10.80 -29.15
CA GLU A 149 0.59 11.85 -28.93
C GLU A 149 -0.02 13.22 -29.29
N LEU A 150 0.19 14.19 -28.40
CA LEU A 150 -0.27 15.58 -28.54
C LEU A 150 0.92 16.55 -28.61
N LEU A 151 2.04 16.18 -28.01
CA LEU A 151 3.30 16.90 -28.10
C LEU A 151 4.16 16.33 -29.25
N ASP A 152 4.90 17.23 -29.89
CA ASP A 152 5.92 16.83 -30.85
C ASP A 152 7.01 15.98 -30.18
N GLU A 153 7.59 15.01 -30.89
CA GLU A 153 8.57 14.07 -30.33
C GLU A 153 9.84 14.76 -29.79
N SER A 154 10.15 15.98 -30.22
CA SER A 154 11.27 16.76 -29.70
C SER A 154 10.98 17.44 -28.36
N ILE A 155 9.73 17.44 -27.89
CA ILE A 155 9.32 18.12 -26.67
C ILE A 155 9.26 17.09 -25.52
N PRO A 156 10.09 17.25 -24.47
CA PRO A 156 9.95 16.44 -23.27
C PRO A 156 8.67 16.82 -22.51
N HIS A 157 8.03 15.84 -21.86
CA HIS A 157 6.85 16.07 -21.02
C HIS A 157 7.23 16.82 -19.74
N PHE A 158 8.34 16.41 -19.12
CA PHE A 158 8.91 17.06 -17.95
C PHE A 158 10.44 16.98 -17.97
N ILE A 159 11.04 17.80 -17.10
CA ILE A 159 12.48 17.95 -16.94
C ILE A 159 12.84 17.54 -15.52
N MET A 160 13.85 16.69 -15.39
CA MET A 160 14.49 16.30 -14.13
C MET A 160 15.89 16.90 -14.08
N GLU A 161 16.22 17.58 -12.98
CA GLU A 161 17.55 18.15 -12.74
C GLU A 161 18.14 17.50 -11.49
N PHE A 162 19.32 16.90 -11.60
CA PHE A 162 20.02 16.28 -10.47
C PHE A 162 21.22 17.10 -10.02
N SER A 163 21.52 17.07 -8.72
CA SER A 163 22.62 17.84 -8.16
C SER A 163 23.98 17.27 -8.54
N ARG A 164 24.92 18.15 -8.90
CA ARG A 164 26.33 17.77 -9.11
C ARG A 164 27.12 17.64 -7.82
N SER A 165 26.63 18.20 -6.71
CA SER A 165 27.34 18.22 -5.42
C SER A 165 26.87 17.11 -4.47
N SER A 166 25.76 16.46 -4.77
CA SER A 166 25.25 15.34 -3.97
C SER A 166 26.06 14.07 -4.20
N ASP A 167 26.33 13.36 -3.11
CA ASP A 167 26.93 12.04 -3.15
C ASP A 167 25.83 10.99 -3.37
N PHE A 168 25.85 10.36 -4.54
CA PHE A 168 24.81 9.45 -4.98
C PHE A 168 25.31 8.02 -5.04
N TYR A 169 24.52 7.12 -4.48
CA TYR A 169 24.67 5.68 -4.66
C TYR A 169 23.80 5.18 -5.81
N TYR A 170 24.39 4.45 -6.76
CA TYR A 170 23.75 4.02 -8.00
C TYR A 170 23.41 2.52 -8.04
N GLY A 171 23.32 1.87 -6.88
CA GLY A 171 22.98 0.44 -6.79
C GLY A 171 21.46 0.18 -6.89
N PHE A 172 21.07 -1.01 -7.34
CA PHE A 172 19.66 -1.32 -7.58
C PHE A 172 18.95 -1.92 -6.37
N THR A 173 19.56 -2.86 -5.64
CA THR A 173 18.81 -3.66 -4.65
C THR A 173 19.15 -3.38 -3.19
N ASP A 174 20.30 -2.76 -2.95
CA ASP A 174 20.83 -2.56 -1.60
C ASP A 174 20.45 -1.19 -1.06
N GLU A 175 20.36 -1.08 0.27
CA GLU A 175 20.27 0.21 0.93
C GLU A 175 21.55 1.01 0.62
N ALA A 176 21.38 2.31 0.34
CA ALA A 176 22.51 3.18 0.08
C ALA A 176 23.46 3.21 1.29
N PRO A 177 24.79 3.22 1.08
CA PRO A 177 25.75 3.43 2.16
C PRO A 177 25.43 4.68 2.98
N SER A 178 25.74 4.65 4.28
CA SER A 178 25.52 5.80 5.16
C SER A 178 26.09 7.08 4.56
N PHE A 179 25.34 8.18 4.67
CA PHE A 179 25.68 9.52 4.17
C PHE A 179 25.63 9.70 2.64
N SER A 180 25.31 8.66 1.86
CA SER A 180 25.00 8.78 0.44
C SER A 180 23.49 8.85 0.20
N VAL A 181 23.09 9.47 -0.92
CA VAL A 181 21.69 9.53 -1.36
C VAL A 181 21.43 8.36 -2.31
N ASP A 182 20.39 7.57 -2.06
CA ASP A 182 19.95 6.53 -3.00
C ASP A 182 19.39 7.17 -4.27
N PHE A 183 20.15 7.06 -5.36
CA PHE A 183 19.78 7.68 -6.63
C PHE A 183 18.54 7.04 -7.25
N VAL A 184 18.33 5.74 -7.09
CA VAL A 184 17.17 5.06 -7.67
C VAL A 184 15.90 5.52 -6.94
N THR A 185 15.93 5.59 -5.61
CA THR A 185 14.83 6.15 -4.80
C THR A 185 14.48 7.57 -5.24
N LEU A 186 15.50 8.44 -5.31
CA LEU A 186 15.31 9.83 -5.73
C LEU A 186 14.78 9.91 -7.17
N ALA A 187 15.30 9.10 -8.09
CA ALA A 187 14.84 9.10 -9.48
C ALA A 187 13.36 8.69 -9.59
N ILE A 188 12.91 7.66 -8.87
CA ILE A 188 11.50 7.26 -8.83
C ILE A 188 10.64 8.43 -8.32
N HIS A 189 11.04 9.04 -7.21
CA HIS A 189 10.37 10.20 -6.61
C HIS A 189 10.18 11.34 -7.61
N GLU A 190 11.26 11.72 -8.30
CA GLU A 190 11.25 12.78 -9.30
C GLU A 190 10.39 12.42 -10.53
N ILE A 191 10.40 11.16 -10.97
CA ILE A 191 9.51 10.70 -12.04
C ILE A 191 8.04 10.83 -11.60
N ILE A 192 7.68 10.44 -10.38
CA ILE A 192 6.30 10.55 -9.86
C ILE A 192 5.83 12.01 -9.79
N HIS A 193 6.72 12.96 -9.42
CA HIS A 193 6.45 14.39 -9.61
C HIS A 193 6.11 14.75 -11.06
N GLY A 194 6.89 14.23 -12.01
CA GLY A 194 6.66 14.40 -13.45
C GLY A 194 5.33 13.83 -13.93
N LEU A 195 4.87 12.73 -13.31
CA LEU A 195 3.59 12.08 -13.61
C LEU A 195 2.37 12.78 -13.00
N GLY A 196 2.54 13.70 -12.05
CA GLY A 196 1.42 14.54 -11.60
C GLY A 196 1.45 15.09 -10.18
N PHE A 197 2.40 14.67 -9.34
CA PHE A 197 2.53 15.16 -7.97
C PHE A 197 3.02 16.60 -7.91
N HIS A 198 2.15 17.55 -8.23
CA HIS A 198 2.52 18.97 -8.28
C HIS A 198 1.31 19.86 -8.05
N SER A 199 1.41 20.76 -7.07
CA SER A 199 0.40 21.78 -6.79
C SER A 199 0.71 23.09 -7.50
N SER A 200 -0.33 23.85 -7.88
CA SER A 200 -0.17 25.22 -8.38
C SER A 200 -0.32 26.29 -7.29
N LEU A 201 -0.62 25.89 -6.05
CA LEU A 201 -0.87 26.82 -4.95
C LEU A 201 0.36 27.68 -4.64
N GLN A 202 0.13 28.98 -4.44
CA GLN A 202 1.17 29.94 -4.06
C GLN A 202 1.16 30.16 -2.54
N GLU A 203 2.24 30.76 -2.03
CA GLU A 203 2.44 31.04 -0.60
C GLU A 203 1.31 31.90 0.02
N ASP A 204 0.68 32.77 -0.78
CA ASP A 204 -0.44 33.61 -0.37
C ASP A 204 -1.80 32.87 -0.43
N GLY A 205 -1.80 31.60 -0.82
CA GLY A 205 -2.97 30.77 -1.03
C GLY A 205 -3.70 31.02 -2.35
N SER A 206 -3.15 31.86 -3.24
CA SER A 206 -3.72 32.07 -4.57
C SER A 206 -3.31 30.95 -5.53
N PHE A 207 -4.12 30.76 -6.57
CA PHE A 207 -3.73 30.02 -7.76
C PHE A 207 -3.26 31.03 -8.83
N PRO A 208 -2.29 30.67 -9.68
CA PRO A 208 -1.75 31.58 -10.67
C PRO A 208 -2.78 31.89 -11.76
N GLN A 209 -2.65 33.08 -12.34
CA GLN A 209 -3.31 33.44 -13.59
C GLN A 209 -2.43 33.04 -14.77
N VAL A 210 -3.02 32.38 -15.78
CA VAL A 210 -2.32 31.94 -16.99
C VAL A 210 -3.19 32.12 -18.22
N THR A 211 -2.57 32.47 -19.34
CA THR A 211 -3.16 32.39 -20.67
C THR A 211 -2.76 31.07 -21.30
N LEU A 212 -3.71 30.16 -21.53
CA LEU A 212 -3.45 28.87 -22.16
C LEU A 212 -3.80 28.90 -23.66
N ASP A 213 -2.99 28.21 -24.46
CA ASP A 213 -3.38 27.77 -25.79
C ASP A 213 -4.20 26.47 -25.63
N VAL A 214 -5.47 26.47 -26.05
CA VAL A 214 -6.40 25.33 -26.04
C VAL A 214 -6.10 24.45 -27.27
N GLU A 215 -6.48 23.17 -27.21
CA GLU A 215 -6.24 22.20 -28.30
C GLU A 215 -6.72 22.69 -29.68
N ASP A 216 -7.78 23.51 -29.73
CA ASP A 216 -8.32 24.10 -30.97
C ASP A 216 -7.57 25.37 -31.45
N GLY A 217 -6.48 25.76 -30.76
CA GLY A 217 -5.68 26.95 -31.05
C GLY A 217 -6.23 28.26 -30.47
N THR A 218 -7.32 28.23 -29.68
CA THR A 218 -7.82 29.41 -28.98
C THR A 218 -6.99 29.74 -27.74
N ARG A 219 -6.95 31.02 -27.37
CA ARG A 219 -6.32 31.48 -26.12
C ARG A 219 -7.37 31.82 -25.08
N ILE A 220 -7.22 31.27 -23.89
CA ILE A 220 -8.13 31.52 -22.76
C ILE A 220 -7.32 31.98 -21.56
N ASP A 221 -7.73 33.12 -20.99
CA ASP A 221 -7.22 33.60 -19.70
C ASP A 221 -7.93 32.90 -18.56
N ILE A 222 -7.15 32.29 -17.68
CA ILE A 222 -7.64 31.54 -16.53
C ILE A 222 -7.08 32.21 -15.28
N GLU A 223 -7.96 32.83 -14.51
CA GLU A 223 -7.62 33.61 -13.31
C GLU A 223 -7.24 32.74 -12.10
N GLN A 224 -7.74 31.51 -12.02
CA GLN A 224 -7.45 30.54 -10.96
C GLN A 224 -7.15 29.20 -11.59
N TRP A 225 -5.98 29.09 -12.19
CA TRP A 225 -5.58 27.86 -12.85
C TRP A 225 -5.08 26.86 -11.82
N GLN A 226 -5.76 25.72 -11.75
CA GLN A 226 -5.56 24.65 -10.79
C GLN A 226 -4.95 23.44 -11.50
N ARG A 227 -4.35 22.52 -10.76
CA ARG A 227 -3.89 21.23 -11.28
C ARG A 227 -4.81 20.11 -10.85
N ILE A 228 -4.77 19.00 -11.57
CA ILE A 228 -5.49 17.77 -11.19
C ILE A 228 -5.10 17.26 -9.80
N TYR A 229 -3.90 17.57 -9.33
CA TYR A 229 -3.49 17.34 -7.94
C TYR A 229 -4.27 18.21 -6.94
N ASP A 230 -4.49 19.49 -7.27
CA ASP A 230 -5.10 20.47 -6.37
C ASP A 230 -6.55 20.12 -6.02
N VAL A 231 -7.29 19.55 -6.97
CA VAL A 231 -8.72 19.22 -6.80
C VAL A 231 -8.95 18.04 -5.86
N GLN A 232 -7.91 17.28 -5.52
CA GLN A 232 -7.99 16.15 -4.59
C GLN A 232 -7.70 16.56 -3.14
N MET A 233 -7.21 17.78 -2.90
CA MET A 233 -6.83 18.22 -1.56
C MET A 233 -8.04 18.66 -0.73
N TYR A 234 -8.11 18.17 0.50
CA TYR A 234 -9.16 18.49 1.47
C TYR A 234 -8.57 19.10 2.74
N SER A 235 -9.20 20.18 3.21
CA SER A 235 -8.87 20.76 4.50
C SER A 235 -9.79 20.21 5.57
N GLU A 236 -9.23 19.54 6.57
CA GLU A 236 -10.00 19.04 7.71
C GLU A 236 -10.61 20.19 8.53
N ALA A 237 -9.78 21.21 8.82
CA ALA A 237 -10.18 22.36 9.63
C ALA A 237 -11.33 23.18 9.04
N ASP A 238 -11.34 23.34 7.70
CA ASP A 238 -12.41 24.05 7.00
C ASP A 238 -13.54 23.10 6.51
N SER A 239 -13.35 21.78 6.63
CA SER A 239 -14.26 20.72 6.16
C SER A 239 -14.69 20.90 4.69
N GLU A 240 -13.73 21.23 3.83
CA GLU A 240 -13.97 21.64 2.44
C GLU A 240 -12.73 21.37 1.58
N PHE A 241 -12.93 21.17 0.27
CA PHE A 241 -11.83 21.05 -0.68
C PHE A 241 -11.05 22.35 -0.79
N VAL A 242 -9.71 22.23 -0.86
CA VAL A 242 -8.81 23.40 -0.94
C VAL A 242 -9.15 24.29 -2.12
N VAL A 243 -9.53 23.70 -3.26
CA VAL A 243 -9.92 24.47 -4.46
C VAL A 243 -11.15 25.36 -4.25
N ASN A 244 -12.03 25.02 -3.31
CA ASN A 244 -13.25 25.78 -3.00
C ASN A 244 -13.03 26.89 -1.97
N LEU A 245 -11.92 26.86 -1.23
CA LEU A 245 -11.58 27.87 -0.24
C LEU A 245 -11.13 29.19 -0.87
N GLU A 246 -11.33 30.29 -0.16
CA GLU A 246 -10.66 31.56 -0.46
C GLU A 246 -9.17 31.48 -0.12
N PRO A 247 -8.30 32.33 -0.71
CA PRO A 247 -6.84 32.25 -0.49
C PRO A 247 -6.40 32.17 0.98
N PRO A 248 -6.99 32.92 1.93
CA PRO A 248 -6.62 32.78 3.35
C PRO A 248 -6.92 31.39 3.93
N GLY A 249 -7.96 30.70 3.46
CA GLY A 249 -8.28 29.33 3.85
C GLY A 249 -7.28 28.34 3.27
N ARG A 250 -6.97 28.45 1.97
CA ARG A 250 -5.95 27.60 1.33
C ARG A 250 -4.59 27.72 1.99
N ARG A 251 -4.17 28.95 2.34
CA ARG A 251 -2.91 29.20 3.05
C ARG A 251 -2.87 28.51 4.42
N ARG A 252 -3.98 28.56 5.18
CA ARG A 252 -4.08 27.84 6.46
C ARG A 252 -3.99 26.33 6.24
N ALA A 253 -4.70 25.78 5.26
CA ALA A 253 -4.66 24.35 4.96
C ALA A 253 -3.23 23.90 4.59
N ALA A 254 -2.55 24.65 3.72
CA ALA A 254 -1.18 24.37 3.30
C ALA A 254 -0.11 24.52 4.40
N THR A 255 -0.48 25.06 5.56
CA THR A 255 0.41 25.25 6.73
C THR A 255 -0.18 24.67 8.02
N SER A 256 -1.02 23.64 7.89
CA SER A 256 -1.81 23.09 8.99
C SER A 256 -1.09 22.04 9.84
N GLU A 257 0.14 21.68 9.49
CA GLU A 257 0.94 20.55 10.01
C GLU A 257 0.32 19.18 9.69
N THR A 258 -0.93 18.93 10.10
CA THR A 258 -1.62 17.63 9.95
C THR A 258 -3.01 17.71 9.30
N GLY A 259 -3.57 18.90 9.14
CA GLY A 259 -4.97 19.11 8.73
C GLY A 259 -5.22 19.14 7.22
N LEU A 260 -4.22 18.82 6.40
CA LEU A 260 -4.33 18.74 4.95
C LEU A 260 -4.30 17.27 4.52
N LEU A 261 -5.34 16.86 3.80
CA LEU A 261 -5.61 15.46 3.49
C LEU A 261 -5.77 15.26 1.99
N TRP A 262 -5.39 14.09 1.49
CA TRP A 262 -5.70 13.63 0.14
C TRP A 262 -7.07 12.94 0.14
N ASP A 263 -8.03 13.53 -0.56
CA ASP A 263 -9.42 13.07 -0.56
C ASP A 263 -9.87 12.46 -1.90
N GLY A 264 -9.12 11.50 -2.41
CA GLY A 264 -9.44 10.76 -3.62
C GLY A 264 -10.24 9.46 -3.40
N THR A 265 -10.14 8.49 -4.32
CA THR A 265 -10.76 7.15 -4.24
C THR A 265 -9.88 6.13 -3.51
N VAL A 266 -8.69 6.55 -3.07
CA VAL A 266 -7.92 5.88 -2.01
C VAL A 266 -8.68 5.97 -0.69
N ARG A 267 -9.80 5.27 -0.58
CA ARG A 267 -10.59 5.13 0.64
C ARG A 267 -10.98 3.68 0.88
N PRO A 268 -11.04 3.22 2.14
CA PRO A 268 -11.77 2.02 2.50
C PRO A 268 -13.23 2.17 2.05
N SER A 269 -13.78 1.18 1.33
CA SER A 269 -15.22 1.17 1.05
C SER A 269 -15.97 0.96 2.38
N PRO A 270 -16.94 1.82 2.77
CA PRO A 270 -17.72 1.62 3.99
C PRO A 270 -18.78 0.50 3.85
N ARG A 271 -18.71 -0.32 2.80
CA ARG A 271 -19.67 -1.41 2.55
C ARG A 271 -18.95 -2.74 2.54
N ARG A 272 -19.65 -3.73 3.09
CA ARG A 272 -19.35 -5.17 3.19
C ARG A 272 -19.12 -5.82 1.83
N GLU A 273 -18.18 -5.33 1.05
CA GLU A 273 -17.62 -6.04 -0.09
C GLU A 273 -16.45 -6.86 0.44
N SER A 274 -16.44 -8.14 0.11
CA SER A 274 -15.36 -9.09 0.41
C SER A 274 -14.08 -8.79 -0.39
N SER A 275 -13.96 -7.59 -0.95
CA SER A 275 -12.79 -7.06 -1.63
C SER A 275 -12.36 -5.80 -0.88
N CYS A 276 -11.29 -5.90 -0.10
CA CYS A 276 -10.56 -4.75 0.43
C CYS A 276 -10.27 -3.79 -0.74
N SER A 277 -10.85 -2.60 -0.69
CA SER A 277 -10.47 -1.55 -1.63
C SER A 277 -9.01 -1.18 -1.38
N TYR A 278 -8.34 -0.67 -2.40
CA TYR A 278 -6.98 -0.16 -2.31
C TYR A 278 -6.78 0.78 -1.10
N GLY A 279 -7.79 1.58 -0.72
CA GLY A 279 -7.74 2.41 0.49
C GLY A 279 -7.83 1.68 1.84
N GLN A 280 -8.38 0.46 1.90
CA GLN A 280 -8.33 -0.37 3.12
C GLN A 280 -6.91 -0.89 3.38
N ARG A 281 -6.18 -1.24 2.31
CA ARG A 281 -4.75 -1.60 2.38
C ARG A 281 -3.89 -0.43 2.86
N MET A 282 -4.18 0.80 2.40
CA MET A 282 -3.45 1.98 2.86
C MET A 282 -3.70 2.26 4.34
N ALA A 283 -4.95 2.14 4.80
CA ALA A 283 -5.32 2.30 6.21
C ALA A 283 -4.68 1.25 7.14
N GLU A 284 -4.56 0.00 6.68
CA GLU A 284 -3.88 -1.07 7.42
C GLU A 284 -2.35 -0.90 7.45
N LEU A 285 -1.76 -0.30 6.40
CA LEU A 285 -0.32 -0.08 6.28
C LEU A 285 0.21 1.15 7.05
N LYS A 286 -0.60 2.20 7.21
CA LYS A 286 -0.11 3.54 7.59
C LYS A 286 -1.00 4.20 8.65
N SER A 287 -1.06 3.60 9.84
CA SER A 287 -1.91 4.06 10.95
C SER A 287 -1.49 5.40 11.58
N ALA A 288 -0.33 5.97 11.21
CA ALA A 288 0.15 7.26 11.73
C ALA A 288 -0.21 8.46 10.81
N GLY A 289 -0.34 8.24 9.50
CA GLY A 289 -0.52 9.29 8.49
C GLY A 289 -1.86 9.27 7.78
N ILE A 290 -2.90 8.66 8.35
CA ILE A 290 -4.24 8.54 7.75
C ILE A 290 -5.32 8.98 8.75
N ASP A 291 -6.34 9.71 8.29
CA ASP A 291 -7.47 10.14 9.12
C ASP A 291 -8.49 8.99 9.39
N SER A 292 -9.53 9.26 10.20
CA SER A 292 -10.55 8.26 10.51
C SER A 292 -11.39 7.80 9.30
N ASP A 293 -11.37 8.57 8.20
CA ASP A 293 -12.06 8.26 6.95
C ASP A 293 -11.15 7.54 5.94
N GLY A 294 -9.90 7.27 6.30
CA GLY A 294 -8.93 6.60 5.45
C GLY A 294 -8.16 7.52 4.49
N ARG A 295 -8.18 8.84 4.70
CA ARG A 295 -7.46 9.83 3.87
C ARG A 295 -6.00 9.98 4.29
N PRO A 296 -5.04 9.84 3.36
CA PRO A 296 -3.64 10.15 3.62
C PRO A 296 -3.42 11.62 3.99
N GLN A 297 -2.58 11.88 4.98
CA GLN A 297 -2.11 13.22 5.32
C GLN A 297 -1.06 13.68 4.31
N LEU A 298 -1.20 14.92 3.85
CA LEU A 298 -0.23 15.59 2.99
C LEU A 298 0.74 16.41 3.83
N HIS A 299 1.97 16.56 3.36
CA HIS A 299 2.97 17.39 4.01
C HIS A 299 2.56 18.87 3.96
N ALA A 300 2.09 19.42 5.08
CA ALA A 300 1.66 20.81 5.20
C ALA A 300 2.44 21.52 6.32
N PRO A 301 3.75 21.77 6.15
CA PRO A 301 4.60 22.29 7.22
C PRO A 301 4.12 23.66 7.71
N SER A 302 4.47 24.03 8.95
CA SER A 302 4.05 25.30 9.56
C SER A 302 4.47 26.56 8.80
N SER A 303 5.49 26.44 7.95
CA SER A 303 5.87 27.45 6.96
C SER A 303 5.79 26.88 5.55
N PHE A 304 5.11 27.59 4.65
CA PHE A 304 5.01 27.21 3.24
C PHE A 304 6.39 27.24 2.59
N ASP A 305 6.80 26.09 2.05
CA ASP A 305 7.99 25.91 1.24
C ASP A 305 7.59 25.47 -0.17
N ARG A 306 7.99 26.27 -1.16
CA ARG A 306 7.52 26.09 -2.54
C ARG A 306 8.13 24.81 -3.13
N GLY A 307 7.26 23.91 -3.59
CA GLY A 307 7.65 22.67 -4.27
C GLY A 307 7.84 21.48 -3.35
N SER A 308 7.98 21.73 -2.04
CA SER A 308 7.99 20.69 -1.01
C SER A 308 6.68 20.64 -0.24
N SER A 309 6.13 21.80 0.15
CA SER A 309 4.82 21.85 0.77
C SER A 309 3.77 21.31 -0.18
N ILE A 310 2.82 20.58 0.39
CA ILE A 310 1.58 20.07 -0.18
C ILE A 310 1.69 19.11 -1.37
N THR A 311 2.89 18.90 -1.92
CA THR A 311 3.16 17.96 -3.02
C THR A 311 3.63 16.58 -2.54
N HIS A 312 3.91 16.44 -1.25
CA HIS A 312 4.39 15.23 -0.60
C HIS A 312 3.35 14.65 0.35
N VAL A 313 3.51 13.37 0.67
CA VAL A 313 2.80 12.76 1.80
C VAL A 313 3.53 13.11 3.11
N HIS A 314 2.78 13.24 4.20
CA HIS A 314 3.36 13.57 5.50
C HIS A 314 4.31 12.44 5.97
N THR A 315 5.33 12.79 6.75
CA THR A 315 6.26 11.83 7.37
C THR A 315 5.47 10.88 8.29
N ASP A 316 5.69 9.57 8.19
CA ASP A 316 5.04 8.46 8.94
C ASP A 316 4.18 7.53 8.05
N THR A 317 4.34 7.66 6.74
CA THR A 317 3.79 6.80 5.70
C THR A 317 4.81 5.81 5.11
N ASP A 318 6.11 5.93 5.31
CA ASP A 318 7.14 5.10 4.65
C ASP A 318 6.93 5.00 3.11
N ASP A 319 6.48 6.09 2.46
CA ASP A 319 6.24 6.17 1.01
C ASP A 319 7.37 6.87 0.26
N ILE A 320 7.51 6.57 -1.04
CA ILE A 320 8.50 7.21 -1.90
C ILE A 320 8.32 8.72 -2.00
N MET A 321 7.09 9.22 -1.85
CA MET A 321 6.77 10.66 -1.87
C MET A 321 6.82 11.31 -0.49
N GLU A 322 7.49 10.69 0.48
CA GLU A 322 7.87 11.35 1.73
C GLU A 322 9.10 12.25 1.57
N TYR A 323 9.19 13.24 2.45
CA TYR A 323 10.28 14.21 2.48
C TYR A 323 11.67 13.62 2.84
N LEU A 324 11.73 12.44 3.48
CA LEU A 324 12.98 11.84 4.00
C LEU A 324 13.46 10.58 3.26
N TYR A 325 12.86 10.21 2.13
CA TYR A 325 13.31 9.16 1.20
C TYR A 325 13.67 7.81 1.87
N PRO A 326 12.71 7.07 2.44
CA PRO A 326 13.02 5.83 3.13
C PRO A 326 13.41 4.71 2.14
N PHE A 327 14.33 3.87 2.59
CA PHE A 327 14.43 2.49 2.12
C PHE A 327 13.55 1.62 3.05
N PRO A 328 12.70 0.72 2.52
CA PRO A 328 12.54 0.32 1.12
C PRO A 328 11.70 1.29 0.28
N ARG A 329 11.93 1.24 -1.05
CA ARG A 329 11.32 2.12 -2.06
C ARG A 329 9.84 1.79 -2.33
N ASP A 330 8.96 2.13 -1.39
CA ASP A 330 7.52 1.83 -1.48
C ASP A 330 6.77 2.90 -2.28
N MET A 331 6.13 2.50 -3.38
CA MET A 331 5.32 3.39 -4.22
C MET A 331 3.83 3.25 -3.96
N ASP A 332 3.43 2.47 -2.94
CA ASP A 332 2.03 2.10 -2.71
C ASP A 332 1.12 3.33 -2.76
N LEU A 333 1.18 4.31 -1.84
CA LEU A 333 0.28 5.49 -1.84
C LEU A 333 0.38 6.27 -3.15
N SER A 334 1.61 6.42 -3.64
CA SER A 334 1.90 7.17 -4.85
C SER A 334 1.09 6.68 -6.04
N PHE A 335 1.00 5.36 -6.24
CA PHE A 335 0.20 4.79 -7.30
C PHE A 335 -1.30 5.01 -7.12
N GLY A 336 -1.82 4.96 -5.90
CA GLY A 336 -3.23 5.24 -5.62
C GLY A 336 -3.61 6.67 -5.94
N MET A 337 -2.76 7.61 -5.55
CA MET A 337 -2.94 9.02 -5.85
C MET A 337 -2.79 9.30 -7.36
N LEU A 338 -1.88 8.61 -8.07
CA LEU A 338 -1.82 8.65 -9.53
C LEU A 338 -3.14 8.14 -10.15
N ARG A 339 -3.73 7.07 -9.61
CA ARG A 339 -5.03 6.54 -10.04
C ARG A 339 -6.15 7.55 -9.87
N ASP A 340 -6.18 8.24 -8.74
CA ASP A 340 -7.14 9.32 -8.46
C ASP A 340 -7.01 10.52 -9.42
N MET A 341 -5.80 10.78 -9.91
CA MET A 341 -5.57 11.79 -10.94
C MET A 341 -5.93 11.32 -12.36
N GLY A 342 -6.20 10.03 -12.56
CA GLY A 342 -6.65 9.44 -13.82
C GLY A 342 -5.66 8.48 -14.48
N TRP A 343 -4.55 8.13 -13.84
CA TRP A 343 -3.66 7.10 -14.36
C TRP A 343 -4.26 5.71 -14.17
N GLU A 344 -4.31 4.92 -15.24
CA GLU A 344 -4.47 3.47 -15.07
C GLU A 344 -3.18 2.89 -14.48
N ILE A 345 -3.30 2.12 -13.40
CA ILE A 345 -2.22 1.41 -12.71
C ILE A 345 -2.52 -0.08 -12.78
N SER A 346 -1.52 -0.89 -13.14
CA SER A 346 -1.63 -2.35 -13.07
C SER A 346 -1.59 -2.81 -11.62
N ASP A 347 -2.54 -3.65 -11.24
CA ASP A 347 -2.57 -4.30 -9.93
C ASP A 347 -1.59 -5.52 -9.90
N ASP A 348 -0.94 -5.87 -11.03
CA ASP A 348 0.03 -6.97 -11.13
C ASP A 348 1.26 -6.73 -10.25
N GLY A 349 1.66 -7.71 -9.44
CA GLY A 349 2.80 -7.60 -8.53
C GLY A 349 2.57 -6.66 -7.33
N PHE A 350 1.37 -6.12 -7.17
CA PHE A 350 0.85 -5.91 -5.82
C PHE A 350 0.42 -7.29 -5.31
N PRO A 351 0.66 -7.66 -4.04
CA PRO A 351 0.06 -8.89 -3.51
C PRO A 351 -1.43 -8.86 -3.84
N PRO A 352 -1.99 -9.95 -4.40
CA PRO A 352 -3.33 -9.96 -4.97
C PRO A 352 -4.30 -9.39 -3.94
N SER A 353 -5.19 -8.53 -4.42
CA SER A 353 -6.19 -7.85 -3.59
C SER A 353 -6.74 -8.82 -2.54
N CYS A 354 -6.53 -8.49 -1.27
CA CYS A 354 -7.18 -9.13 -0.13
C CYS A 354 -6.77 -10.59 0.17
N VAL A 355 -5.48 -10.93 0.12
CA VAL A 355 -5.02 -11.95 1.08
C VAL A 355 -4.51 -11.20 2.31
N PRO A 356 -5.20 -11.30 3.48
CA PRO A 356 -4.67 -10.71 4.70
C PRO A 356 -3.26 -11.24 4.88
N THR A 357 -2.30 -10.35 5.15
CA THR A 357 -0.98 -10.82 5.53
C THR A 357 -1.14 -11.66 6.79
N GLY A 358 -0.66 -12.89 6.72
CA GLY A 358 -0.96 -13.87 7.74
C GLY A 358 -0.03 -15.06 7.66
N VAL A 359 0.23 -15.64 8.82
CA VAL A 359 0.86 -16.94 8.94
C VAL A 359 -0.19 -17.88 9.51
N THR A 360 -0.63 -18.85 8.71
CA THR A 360 -1.52 -19.90 9.18
C THR A 360 -0.70 -21.05 9.75
N VAL A 361 -1.06 -21.44 10.97
CA VAL A 361 -0.46 -22.55 11.71
C VAL A 361 -1.56 -23.56 11.96
N THR A 362 -1.37 -24.82 11.57
CA THR A 362 -2.42 -25.84 11.71
C THR A 362 -1.85 -27.24 11.95
N PRO A 363 -2.32 -27.96 12.99
CA PRO A 363 -3.11 -27.48 14.11
C PRO A 363 -2.26 -26.68 15.11
N THR A 364 -2.86 -25.78 15.90
CA THR A 364 -2.19 -25.06 17.00
C THR A 364 -2.37 -25.73 18.37
N SER A 365 -3.17 -26.79 18.45
CA SER A 365 -3.41 -27.54 19.70
C SER A 365 -3.92 -28.94 19.41
N GLY A 366 -3.97 -29.79 20.44
CA GLY A 366 -4.41 -31.18 20.33
C GLY A 366 -3.33 -32.12 19.80
N LEU A 367 -2.09 -31.64 19.72
CA LEU A 367 -0.91 -32.43 19.38
C LEU A 367 -0.42 -33.19 20.61
N VAL A 368 -0.04 -34.44 20.39
CA VAL A 368 0.40 -35.34 21.45
C VAL A 368 1.69 -36.03 21.02
N THR A 369 2.73 -35.89 21.82
CA THR A 369 3.98 -36.67 21.74
C THR A 369 4.02 -37.70 22.86
N THR A 370 5.01 -38.60 22.85
CA THR A 370 5.25 -39.55 23.94
C THR A 370 6.73 -39.59 24.25
N GLU A 371 7.08 -39.82 25.51
CA GLU A 371 8.47 -40.00 25.96
C GLU A 371 9.14 -41.23 25.32
N ASP A 372 8.34 -42.21 24.86
CA ASP A 372 8.78 -43.33 24.00
C ASP A 372 9.25 -42.91 22.59
N GLY A 373 9.47 -41.61 22.34
CA GLY A 373 9.88 -41.06 21.05
C GLY A 373 8.71 -40.84 20.08
N GLY A 374 7.49 -40.70 20.59
CA GLY A 374 6.30 -40.39 19.80
C GLY A 374 6.37 -38.98 19.23
N THR A 375 5.91 -38.80 18.00
CA THR A 375 5.98 -37.52 17.28
C THR A 375 4.60 -36.97 16.94
N ALA A 376 4.54 -35.65 16.78
CA ALA A 376 3.38 -34.92 16.28
C ALA A 376 3.83 -33.92 15.20
N THR A 377 2.94 -33.56 14.28
CA THR A 377 3.28 -32.62 13.20
C THR A 377 2.27 -31.49 13.10
N PHE A 378 2.77 -30.29 12.79
CA PHE A 378 1.95 -29.14 12.40
C PHE A 378 2.53 -28.48 11.15
N SER A 379 1.70 -27.76 10.42
CA SER A 379 2.10 -27.04 9.22
C SER A 379 2.00 -25.53 9.42
N VAL A 380 2.94 -24.81 8.82
CA VAL A 380 2.99 -23.35 8.78
C VAL A 380 2.98 -22.90 7.32
N LYS A 381 2.17 -21.91 6.98
CA LYS A 381 2.06 -21.39 5.62
C LYS A 381 1.85 -19.88 5.65
N LEU A 382 2.45 -19.17 4.69
CA LEU A 382 2.12 -17.77 4.42
C LEU A 382 0.79 -17.68 3.66
N GLU A 383 -0.03 -16.71 4.01
CA GLU A 383 -1.31 -16.44 3.33
C GLU A 383 -1.12 -15.61 2.06
N SER A 384 -0.05 -14.82 1.95
CA SER A 384 0.28 -14.01 0.77
C SER A 384 1.73 -14.19 0.32
N GLU A 385 1.99 -13.91 -0.96
CA GLU A 385 3.35 -13.81 -1.48
C GLU A 385 4.14 -12.73 -0.73
N PRO A 386 5.32 -13.05 -0.18
CA PRO A 386 6.17 -12.06 0.45
C PRO A 386 7.04 -11.35 -0.60
N ILE A 387 7.35 -10.08 -0.36
CA ILE A 387 8.24 -9.24 -1.19
C ILE A 387 9.72 -9.61 -0.95
N SER A 388 10.04 -10.09 0.25
CA SER A 388 11.38 -10.54 0.65
C SER A 388 11.28 -11.78 1.51
N SER A 389 12.37 -12.52 1.68
CA SER A 389 12.34 -13.74 2.50
C SER A 389 11.84 -13.46 3.92
N VAL A 390 11.02 -14.37 4.44
CA VAL A 390 10.43 -14.34 5.77
C VAL A 390 11.01 -15.51 6.57
N LEU A 391 11.77 -15.20 7.61
CA LEU A 391 12.35 -16.18 8.52
C LEU A 391 11.53 -16.20 9.82
N ILE A 392 10.95 -17.34 10.18
CA ILE A 392 10.17 -17.52 11.42
C ILE A 392 10.99 -18.41 12.37
N PRO A 393 11.59 -17.89 13.44
CA PRO A 393 12.32 -18.71 14.41
C PRO A 393 11.37 -19.65 15.17
N VAL A 394 11.84 -20.85 15.46
CA VAL A 394 11.09 -21.92 16.15
C VAL A 394 11.85 -22.34 17.41
N ARG A 395 11.17 -22.37 18.55
CA ARG A 395 11.73 -22.79 19.84
C ARG A 395 10.75 -23.67 20.61
N SER A 396 11.26 -24.55 21.47
CA SER A 396 10.43 -25.18 22.50
C SER A 396 10.49 -24.33 23.77
N SER A 397 9.34 -24.18 24.45
CA SER A 397 9.28 -23.61 25.80
C SER A 397 9.93 -24.53 26.83
N ASP A 398 9.96 -25.83 26.54
CA ASP A 398 10.52 -26.86 27.40
C ASP A 398 11.21 -27.96 26.55
N PRO A 399 12.52 -27.80 26.28
CA PRO A 399 13.27 -28.78 25.48
C PRO A 399 13.44 -30.14 26.14
N ASP A 400 13.24 -30.24 27.46
CA ASP A 400 13.33 -31.51 28.19
C ASP A 400 12.04 -32.35 27.97
N GLU A 401 10.95 -31.71 27.55
CA GLU A 401 9.68 -32.36 27.19
C GLU A 401 9.52 -32.64 25.70
N GLY A 402 10.07 -31.77 24.86
CA GLY A 402 9.90 -31.92 23.43
C GLY A 402 10.65 -30.90 22.60
N VAL A 403 11.06 -31.34 21.42
CA VAL A 403 11.88 -30.56 20.50
C VAL A 403 11.31 -30.59 19.08
N ALA A 404 11.34 -29.44 18.41
CA ALA A 404 11.05 -29.35 16.99
C ALA A 404 12.27 -29.79 16.16
N ASP A 405 12.02 -30.36 14.98
CA ASP A 405 13.04 -30.80 14.02
C ASP A 405 13.79 -29.65 13.34
N THR A 406 13.24 -28.44 13.39
CA THR A 406 13.86 -27.20 12.87
C THR A 406 13.91 -26.09 13.92
N ARG A 407 14.84 -25.15 13.71
CA ARG A 407 14.99 -23.92 14.51
C ARG A 407 14.44 -22.67 13.81
N ALA A 408 14.11 -22.77 12.53
CA ALA A 408 13.49 -21.69 11.77
C ALA A 408 12.78 -22.22 10.52
N LEU A 409 11.78 -21.48 10.05
CA LEU A 409 11.10 -21.70 8.79
C LEU A 409 11.41 -20.53 7.85
N GLU A 410 11.89 -20.81 6.65
CA GLU A 410 12.22 -19.78 5.66
C GLU A 410 11.26 -19.83 4.49
N PHE A 411 10.49 -18.76 4.32
CA PHE A 411 9.64 -18.55 3.15
C PHE A 411 10.26 -17.51 2.23
N THR A 412 10.18 -17.73 0.94
CA THR A 412 10.68 -16.88 -0.14
C THR A 412 9.53 -16.60 -1.11
N PRO A 413 9.64 -15.58 -1.99
CA PRO A 413 8.66 -15.37 -3.05
C PRO A 413 8.43 -16.61 -3.94
N ALA A 414 9.40 -17.52 -4.03
CA ALA A 414 9.29 -18.73 -4.82
C ALA A 414 8.56 -19.90 -4.11
N ASN A 415 8.54 -19.93 -2.77
CA ASN A 415 8.04 -21.08 -2.00
C ASN A 415 6.89 -20.75 -1.03
N TRP A 416 6.44 -19.50 -0.94
CA TRP A 416 5.43 -19.07 0.06
C TRP A 416 4.11 -19.86 0.01
N THR A 417 3.73 -20.36 -1.16
CA THR A 417 2.53 -21.18 -1.35
C THR A 417 2.66 -22.59 -0.78
N MET A 418 3.89 -23.05 -0.51
CA MET A 418 4.18 -24.38 0.02
C MET A 418 4.13 -24.33 1.56
N ALA A 419 3.18 -25.06 2.15
CA ALA A 419 3.16 -25.24 3.60
C ALA A 419 4.41 -26.00 4.06
N GLN A 420 5.11 -25.47 5.06
CA GLN A 420 6.24 -26.13 5.68
C GLN A 420 5.76 -26.91 6.90
N THR A 421 6.11 -28.19 6.97
CA THR A 421 5.73 -29.06 8.09
C THR A 421 6.85 -29.11 9.12
N VAL A 422 6.50 -28.89 10.38
CA VAL A 422 7.38 -29.06 11.54
C VAL A 422 7.01 -30.38 12.21
N THR A 423 8.03 -31.19 12.49
CA THR A 423 7.88 -32.41 13.29
C THR A 423 8.37 -32.14 14.71
N VAL A 424 7.51 -32.40 15.68
CA VAL A 424 7.82 -32.29 17.10
C VAL A 424 7.99 -33.69 17.66
N SER A 425 9.11 -33.93 18.33
CA SER A 425 9.43 -35.20 18.99
C SER A 425 9.35 -35.03 20.49
N GLY A 426 8.68 -35.95 21.17
CA GLY A 426 8.74 -36.06 22.62
C GLY A 426 10.15 -36.43 23.07
N VAL A 427 10.57 -35.85 24.19
CA VAL A 427 11.82 -36.19 24.89
C VAL A 427 11.43 -36.93 26.17
N ASN A 428 12.21 -37.95 26.52
CA ASN A 428 12.05 -38.70 27.76
C ASN A 428 12.86 -38.01 28.86
N ASP A 429 12.25 -37.82 30.04
CA ASP A 429 12.88 -37.24 31.22
C ASP A 429 13.49 -38.30 32.17
N ASP A 430 13.47 -39.58 31.75
CA ASP A 430 14.23 -40.70 32.32
C ASP A 430 13.96 -40.97 33.83
N GLY A 431 12.72 -41.33 34.17
CA GLY A 431 12.37 -41.97 35.44
C GLY A 431 11.77 -41.06 36.51
N GLU A 432 11.24 -39.90 36.12
CA GLU A 432 10.41 -39.06 36.98
C GLU A 432 8.93 -39.27 36.63
N GLU A 433 8.20 -40.05 37.43
CA GLU A 433 6.74 -40.14 37.25
C GLU A 433 6.12 -38.77 37.56
N ASP A 434 5.81 -38.04 36.50
CA ASP A 434 5.41 -36.65 36.60
C ASP A 434 4.07 -36.36 35.87
N GLY A 435 3.54 -37.38 35.18
CA GLY A 435 2.29 -37.35 34.44
C GLY A 435 2.36 -36.51 33.16
N PRO A 436 1.36 -36.58 32.27
CA PRO A 436 1.44 -35.91 30.96
C PRO A 436 1.73 -34.40 31.07
N LYS A 437 2.87 -33.99 30.49
CA LYS A 437 3.34 -32.61 30.51
C LYS A 437 2.94 -31.83 29.27
N ARG A 438 2.67 -30.54 29.47
CA ARG A 438 2.25 -29.62 28.40
C ARG A 438 3.35 -28.61 28.17
N TYR A 439 3.78 -28.50 26.92
CA TYR A 439 4.76 -27.52 26.47
C TYR A 439 4.24 -26.82 25.20
N VAL A 440 4.93 -25.75 24.83
CA VAL A 440 4.58 -24.92 23.68
C VAL A 440 5.75 -24.86 22.72
N ILE A 441 5.49 -25.14 21.44
CA ILE A 441 6.41 -24.76 20.37
C ILE A 441 6.09 -23.30 20.01
N LEU A 442 7.03 -22.44 20.37
CA LEU A 442 7.02 -21.00 20.14
C LEU A 442 7.43 -20.72 18.69
N LEU A 443 6.56 -20.05 17.95
CA LEU A 443 6.89 -19.45 16.66
C LEU A 443 7.15 -17.96 16.92
N GLU A 444 8.43 -17.58 17.00
CA GLU A 444 8.80 -16.22 17.35
C GLU A 444 8.45 -15.23 16.22
N ARG A 445 8.59 -13.93 16.52
CA ARG A 445 8.35 -12.88 15.54
C ARG A 445 9.19 -13.09 14.29
N ALA A 446 8.55 -12.99 13.14
CA ALA A 446 9.20 -13.18 11.85
C ALA A 446 10.23 -12.08 11.58
N GLU A 447 11.42 -12.49 11.15
CA GLU A 447 12.49 -11.63 10.66
C GLU A 447 12.37 -11.52 9.15
N SER A 448 12.09 -10.31 8.64
CA SER A 448 11.97 -10.07 7.21
C SER A 448 12.25 -8.62 6.84
N ARG A 449 12.72 -8.41 5.61
CA ARG A 449 12.70 -7.08 4.97
C ARG A 449 11.33 -6.74 4.38
N ASP A 450 10.45 -7.74 4.23
CA ASP A 450 9.07 -7.53 3.88
C ASP A 450 8.31 -6.92 5.06
N ARG A 451 7.86 -5.67 4.92
CA ARG A 451 7.12 -4.95 5.95
C ARG A 451 5.84 -5.65 6.40
N PHE A 452 5.21 -6.43 5.52
CA PHE A 452 3.97 -7.12 5.85
C PHE A 452 4.22 -8.26 6.85
N TYR A 453 5.38 -8.91 6.75
CA TYR A 453 5.77 -10.01 7.64
C TYR A 453 6.75 -9.60 8.73
N ARG A 454 7.41 -8.44 8.62
CA ARG A 454 8.40 -7.95 9.59
C ARG A 454 7.78 -7.80 10.98
N GLY A 455 8.26 -8.60 11.93
CA GLY A 455 7.78 -8.59 13.30
C GLY A 455 6.41 -9.26 13.51
N PHE A 456 5.83 -9.85 12.45
CA PHE A 456 4.59 -10.62 12.53
C PHE A 456 4.77 -11.76 13.52
N ASN A 457 3.82 -11.94 14.43
CA ASN A 457 3.89 -12.95 15.48
C ASN A 457 2.90 -14.09 15.17
N PRO A 458 3.35 -15.24 14.65
CA PRO A 458 2.49 -16.38 14.38
C PRO A 458 1.86 -16.95 15.65
N ALA A 459 0.84 -17.79 15.48
CA ALA A 459 0.25 -18.52 16.60
C ALA A 459 1.18 -19.64 17.07
N ASP A 460 1.47 -19.69 18.36
CA ASP A 460 2.22 -20.77 18.97
C ASP A 460 1.43 -22.09 18.98
N VAL A 461 2.14 -23.20 19.13
CA VAL A 461 1.58 -24.54 19.03
C VAL A 461 1.68 -25.25 20.38
N LEU A 462 0.52 -25.60 20.94
CA LEU A 462 0.39 -26.34 22.19
C LEU A 462 0.50 -27.85 21.95
N VAL A 463 1.40 -28.50 22.68
CA VAL A 463 1.66 -29.95 22.62
C VAL A 463 1.57 -30.56 24.01
N THR A 464 1.16 -31.83 24.09
CA THR A 464 1.19 -32.64 25.33
C THR A 464 2.12 -33.82 25.14
N ASN A 465 3.18 -33.91 25.93
CA ASN A 465 3.99 -35.11 26.06
C ASN A 465 3.27 -36.09 26.98
N ARG A 466 3.16 -37.35 26.57
CA ARG A 466 2.58 -38.39 27.43
C ARG A 466 3.69 -39.18 28.09
N ASP A 467 3.56 -39.19 29.41
CA ASP A 467 4.29 -39.99 30.37
C ASP A 467 4.31 -41.47 29.97
N ASN A 468 5.51 -42.06 29.91
CA ASN A 468 5.73 -43.49 29.70
C ASN A 468 6.23 -44.22 30.95
N ASP A 469 6.45 -43.51 32.06
CA ASP A 469 6.99 -44.07 33.28
C ASP A 469 5.92 -44.82 34.10
N PRO A 470 6.30 -45.94 34.74
CA PRO A 470 5.37 -46.73 35.54
C PRO A 470 5.03 -46.03 36.86
N GLU A 471 3.73 -45.95 37.20
CA GLU A 471 3.30 -45.44 38.52
C GLU A 471 4.05 -46.19 39.65
N PRO A 472 4.52 -45.50 40.71
CA PRO A 472 5.26 -46.09 41.80
C PRO A 472 4.37 -47.12 42.48
N ASP A 473 4.90 -48.34 42.57
CA ASP A 473 4.23 -49.49 43.15
C ASP A 473 3.82 -49.19 44.61
N THR A 474 2.54 -48.87 44.81
CA THR A 474 1.95 -48.60 46.13
C THR A 474 1.50 -49.89 46.84
N THR A 475 2.13 -51.04 46.57
CA THR A 475 1.90 -52.26 47.37
C THR A 475 2.30 -52.03 48.84
N LEU A 476 1.31 -51.61 49.63
CA LEU A 476 1.36 -51.58 51.08
C LEU A 476 1.75 -52.97 51.60
N PRO A 477 2.71 -53.09 52.53
CA PRO A 477 3.00 -54.38 53.15
C PRO A 477 1.78 -54.87 53.92
N ASP A 478 1.25 -56.00 53.45
CA ASP A 478 0.16 -56.74 54.04
C ASP A 478 0.61 -57.32 55.39
N SER A 479 0.40 -56.60 56.50
CA SER A 479 0.16 -57.12 57.86
C SER A 479 0.36 -56.05 58.95
N MET A 480 -0.72 -55.42 59.38
CA MET A 480 -0.82 -54.96 60.78
C MET A 480 -1.60 -56.02 61.58
N PRO A 481 -1.09 -56.48 62.74
CA PRO A 481 -1.83 -57.39 63.61
C PRO A 481 -3.05 -56.67 64.23
N PRO A 482 -4.11 -57.41 64.58
CA PRO A 482 -5.39 -56.82 64.97
C PRO A 482 -5.28 -56.11 66.34
N PRO A 483 -5.96 -54.97 66.52
CA PRO A 483 -5.98 -54.28 67.81
C PRO A 483 -6.86 -55.01 68.83
N GLU A 484 -6.39 -55.04 70.08
CA GLU A 484 -7.16 -55.53 71.23
C GLU A 484 -8.41 -54.69 71.45
N ARG A 485 -9.51 -55.36 71.83
CA ARG A 485 -10.81 -54.74 72.14
C ARG A 485 -10.71 -53.91 73.43
N GLU A 486 -10.93 -52.61 73.31
CA GLU A 486 -11.56 -51.83 74.38
C GLU A 486 -12.95 -51.35 73.96
N THR A 487 -13.91 -51.66 74.81
CA THR A 487 -15.33 -51.31 74.72
C THR A 487 -15.53 -49.84 75.12
N GLY A 488 -16.26 -49.06 74.32
CA GLY A 488 -16.57 -47.67 74.73
C GLY A 488 -17.38 -46.82 73.75
N GLN A 489 -18.61 -47.22 73.47
CA GLN A 489 -19.81 -46.36 73.47
C GLN A 489 -19.78 -44.96 72.81
N GLY A 490 -20.50 -44.85 71.68
CA GLY A 490 -21.47 -43.76 71.47
C GLY A 490 -21.17 -42.74 70.36
N GLY A 491 -22.10 -42.60 69.41
CA GLY A 491 -22.25 -41.35 68.65
C GLY A 491 -22.55 -41.49 67.17
N SER A 492 -23.82 -41.72 66.83
CA SER A 492 -24.42 -41.69 65.49
C SER A 492 -24.18 -40.37 64.74
N GLY A 493 -23.89 -40.43 63.43
CA GLY A 493 -24.00 -39.28 62.52
C GLY A 493 -23.67 -39.61 61.06
N CYS A 494 -24.69 -40.00 60.30
CA CYS A 494 -24.65 -40.26 58.86
C CYS A 494 -24.79 -38.96 58.04
N ALA A 495 -24.41 -39.04 56.77
CA ALA A 495 -24.20 -37.96 55.82
C ALA A 495 -25.45 -37.54 55.00
N ILE A 496 -25.21 -36.51 54.17
CA ILE A 496 -25.85 -36.12 52.89
C ILE A 496 -27.15 -35.29 52.96
N ALA A 497 -27.11 -34.06 52.39
CA ALA A 497 -27.96 -33.64 51.27
C ALA A 497 -27.70 -32.18 50.84
N ALA A 498 -27.83 -31.96 49.54
CA ALA A 498 -27.60 -30.74 48.77
C ALA A 498 -28.87 -29.88 48.63
N GLU A 499 -28.69 -28.77 47.88
CA GLU A 499 -29.67 -27.83 47.31
C GLU A 499 -30.23 -26.73 48.22
N GLU A 500 -29.95 -25.47 47.83
CA GLU A 500 -30.95 -24.41 47.99
C GLU A 500 -30.90 -23.43 46.80
N GLN A 501 -32.02 -23.40 46.07
CA GLN A 501 -32.39 -22.39 45.09
C GLN A 501 -32.77 -21.09 45.80
N VAL A 502 -32.39 -19.94 45.22
CA VAL A 502 -33.06 -18.66 45.55
C VAL A 502 -33.49 -17.94 44.26
N ARG A 503 -34.81 -17.92 44.04
CA ARG A 503 -35.52 -16.88 43.29
C ARG A 503 -36.35 -16.04 44.27
N TYR A 504 -36.29 -14.72 44.14
CA TYR A 504 -37.41 -13.78 44.33
C TYR A 504 -37.01 -12.46 43.62
N THR A 505 -37.61 -12.04 42.50
CA THR A 505 -38.79 -11.13 42.37
C THR A 505 -38.77 -9.96 43.37
N SER A 506 -39.06 -8.68 43.07
CA SER A 506 -39.81 -8.01 42.00
C SER A 506 -39.94 -6.50 42.37
N ARG A 507 -40.40 -5.69 41.40
CA ARG A 507 -40.97 -4.32 41.47
C ARG A 507 -40.00 -3.13 41.53
N SER A 508 -40.25 -1.96 40.96
CA SER A 508 -41.21 -1.38 39.97
C SER A 508 -41.18 0.14 40.23
N GLY A 509 -41.33 0.97 39.18
CA GLY A 509 -41.78 2.37 39.29
C GLY A 509 -40.75 3.38 38.76
N MET A 510 -40.84 3.97 37.57
CA MET A 510 -41.87 4.81 36.89
C MET A 510 -41.49 6.30 36.92
N LEU A 511 -41.79 6.97 35.79
CA LEU A 511 -41.81 8.43 35.46
C LEU A 511 -40.60 8.88 34.62
N ALA A 512 -40.64 9.00 33.28
CA ALA A 512 -41.56 9.68 32.36
C ALA A 512 -41.61 11.21 32.51
N ARG A 513 -41.02 11.94 31.56
CA ARG A 513 -41.50 13.26 31.06
C ARG A 513 -41.20 13.43 29.55
N PHE A 514 -42.19 13.99 28.88
CA PHE A 514 -42.42 14.17 27.44
C PHE A 514 -41.77 15.47 26.87
N LEU A 515 -41.25 15.38 25.61
CA LEU A 515 -41.42 16.20 24.36
C LEU A 515 -41.82 17.71 24.39
N PRO A 516 -41.79 18.50 23.26
CA PRO A 516 -41.00 18.45 22.00
C PRO A 516 -40.55 19.82 21.36
N ALA A 517 -39.67 19.71 20.35
CA ALA A 517 -39.49 20.39 19.04
C ALA A 517 -40.04 21.81 18.67
N ALA A 518 -39.22 22.44 17.79
CA ALA A 518 -39.54 23.31 16.64
C ALA A 518 -39.60 24.85 16.82
N LEU A 519 -38.54 25.56 16.37
CA LEU A 519 -38.57 26.89 15.72
C LEU A 519 -37.14 27.43 15.49
N LEU A 520 -36.56 27.26 14.29
CA LEU A 520 -35.73 28.31 13.64
C LEU A 520 -35.41 27.97 12.16
N VAL A 521 -36.47 27.85 11.34
CA VAL A 521 -36.35 28.02 9.89
C VAL A 521 -36.67 29.48 9.61
N PHE A 522 -35.68 30.38 9.65
CA PHE A 522 -35.77 31.75 9.08
C PHE A 522 -34.40 32.48 9.05
N ALA A 523 -33.37 31.86 8.47
CA ALA A 523 -32.10 32.55 8.16
C ALA A 523 -31.49 32.13 6.81
N ILE A 524 -32.32 31.65 5.88
CA ILE A 524 -31.95 31.38 4.50
C ILE A 524 -33.04 31.98 3.61
N LEU A 525 -32.90 33.26 3.26
CA LEU A 525 -33.51 33.93 2.09
C LEU A 525 -33.30 35.44 2.24
N CYS A 526 -32.09 35.91 1.93
CA CYS A 526 -31.81 37.24 1.37
C CYS A 526 -30.29 37.48 1.26
N ARG A 527 -29.63 36.81 0.31
CA ARG A 527 -28.44 37.35 -0.38
C ARG A 527 -28.37 36.77 -1.79
N SER A 528 -29.29 37.27 -2.61
CA SER A 528 -29.27 37.08 -4.06
C SER A 528 -28.44 38.20 -4.69
N LEU A 529 -27.67 37.83 -5.72
CA LEU A 529 -27.04 38.66 -6.77
C LEU A 529 -25.63 39.20 -6.50
N ARG A 530 -24.64 38.30 -6.44
CA ARG A 530 -23.40 38.50 -7.20
C ARG A 530 -23.33 37.41 -8.28
N ARG A 531 -22.95 37.79 -9.51
CA ARG A 531 -22.64 36.83 -10.58
C ARG A 531 -21.40 36.04 -10.14
N GLU A 532 -21.61 34.85 -9.59
CA GLU A 532 -20.54 33.89 -9.40
C GLU A 532 -20.29 33.19 -10.74
N LYS A 533 -19.03 33.21 -11.18
CA LYS A 533 -18.54 32.26 -12.19
C LYS A 533 -18.75 30.85 -11.61
N PRO A 534 -19.18 29.85 -12.38
CA PRO A 534 -19.45 28.52 -11.85
C PRO A 534 -18.17 27.95 -11.23
N ARG A 535 -18.21 27.68 -9.91
CA ARG A 535 -17.23 26.84 -9.22
C ARG A 535 -17.70 25.41 -9.42
N LEU A 536 -16.94 24.63 -10.20
CA LEU A 536 -17.19 23.20 -10.35
C LEU A 536 -16.72 22.48 -9.10
N THR A 537 -17.48 21.46 -8.71
CA THR A 537 -17.24 20.64 -7.53
C THR A 537 -16.70 19.28 -7.96
N ARG A 538 -16.03 18.54 -7.06
CA ARG A 538 -15.58 17.16 -7.31
C ARG A 538 -16.69 16.25 -7.85
N ALA A 539 -17.95 16.52 -7.50
CA ALA A 539 -19.11 15.77 -7.98
C ALA A 539 -19.29 15.87 -9.51
N ASP A 540 -18.83 16.95 -10.14
CA ASP A 540 -18.87 17.15 -11.59
C ASP A 540 -17.74 16.40 -12.31
N PHE A 541 -16.71 15.94 -11.59
CA PHE A 541 -15.56 15.19 -12.13
C PHE A 541 -15.73 13.67 -12.05
N LEU A 542 -16.41 13.16 -11.00
CA LEU A 542 -16.63 11.73 -10.79
C LEU A 542 -17.84 11.16 -11.55
N SER A 543 -18.58 12.00 -12.29
CA SER A 543 -19.86 11.63 -12.91
C SER A 543 -19.78 11.13 -14.36
N ASP A 544 -18.58 11.05 -14.96
CA ASP A 544 -18.37 10.49 -16.30
C ASP A 544 -17.20 9.50 -16.34
#